data_AF-A0A6J7ZCJ9-F1
#
_entry.id   AF-A0A6J7ZCJ9-F1
#
_cell.length_a   1.000
_cell.length_b   1.000
_cell.length_c   1.000
_cell.angle_alpha   90.00
_cell.angle_beta   90.00
_cell.angle_gamma   90.00
#
_symmetry.space_group_name_H-M   'P 1'
#
loop_
_entity.id
_entity.type
_entity.pdbx_description
1 polymer ?
#
loop_
_entity_poly.entity_id
_entity_poly.type
_entity_poly.pdbx_seq_one_letter_code
_entity_poly.pdbx_strand_id
1 'polypeptide(L)'
;MYQRHSTQWTIHSAFEGADFWLIAKHNREILGKPIREYKKGCFGMLAPKNIDPNYGFYLCQYLYNERFWQSYSYGALELNHLRITDVREVFKPDSYLLSPTGTLIVLSSTCQLATA
;
A
#
# COMPACT_ATOMS: atom_id res chain seq x y z
N MET A 1 -12.43 -9.40 -15.29
CA MET A 1 -12.39 -8.47 -14.13
C MET A 1 -12.01 -9.29 -12.90
N TYR A 2 -11.00 -8.90 -12.14
CA TYR A 2 -10.54 -9.67 -10.97
C TYR A 2 -11.56 -9.58 -9.83
N GLN A 3 -11.78 -10.68 -9.11
CA GLN A 3 -12.73 -10.71 -7.99
C GLN A 3 -12.15 -9.95 -6.80
N ARG A 4 -12.83 -8.86 -6.40
CA ARG A 4 -12.47 -8.06 -5.22
C ARG A 4 -13.08 -8.68 -3.95
N HIS A 5 -12.30 -8.72 -2.87
CA HIS A 5 -12.83 -9.00 -1.54
C HIS A 5 -13.66 -7.82 -1.03
N SER A 6 -14.55 -8.08 -0.05
CA SER A 6 -15.42 -7.06 0.53
C SER A 6 -14.63 -5.96 1.24
N THR A 7 -13.65 -6.34 2.06
CA THR A 7 -12.93 -5.43 2.97
C THR A 7 -11.41 -5.58 2.93
N GLN A 8 -10.89 -6.60 2.26
CA GLN A 8 -9.45 -6.91 2.22
C GLN A 8 -8.79 -6.49 0.91
N TRP A 9 -7.61 -5.89 1.02
CA TRP A 9 -6.74 -5.61 -0.12
C TRP A 9 -6.17 -6.89 -0.72
N THR A 10 -6.22 -7.01 -2.05
CA THR A 10 -5.50 -8.08 -2.76
C THR A 10 -4.16 -7.54 -3.25
N ILE A 11 -3.07 -8.09 -2.71
CA ILE A 11 -1.71 -7.61 -2.97
C ILE A 11 -0.85 -8.75 -3.52
N HIS A 12 -0.36 -8.59 -4.76
CA HIS A 12 0.46 -9.57 -5.44
C HIS A 12 1.63 -8.92 -6.19
N SER A 13 2.75 -9.61 -6.29
CA SER A 13 3.87 -9.19 -7.13
C SER A 13 3.53 -9.32 -8.61
N ALA A 14 3.95 -8.35 -9.43
CA ALA A 14 3.79 -8.39 -10.89
C ALA A 14 2.32 -8.62 -11.33
N PHE A 15 1.37 -8.00 -10.62
CA PHE A 15 -0.05 -8.23 -10.83
C PHE A 15 -0.65 -7.18 -11.78
N GLU A 16 -0.72 -7.50 -13.08
CA GLU A 16 -1.24 -6.60 -14.13
C GLU A 16 -2.72 -6.22 -13.96
N GLY A 17 -3.46 -7.02 -13.20
CA GLY A 17 -4.87 -6.79 -12.87
C GLY A 17 -5.17 -5.82 -11.74
N ALA A 18 -4.14 -5.22 -11.17
CA ALA A 18 -4.26 -4.31 -10.04
C ALA A 18 -4.89 -2.97 -10.44
N ASP A 19 -5.40 -2.23 -9.45
CA ASP A 19 -5.84 -0.86 -9.66
C ASP A 19 -4.67 0.11 -9.83
N PHE A 20 -3.57 -0.17 -9.11
CA PHE A 20 -2.31 0.57 -9.18
C PHE A 20 -1.17 -0.31 -8.63
N TRP A 21 0.06 0.19 -8.71
CA TRP A 21 1.24 -0.54 -8.25
C TRP A 21 2.11 0.27 -7.31
N LEU A 22 2.80 -0.39 -6.38
CA LEU A 22 3.83 0.19 -5.53
C LEU A 22 5.21 -0.25 -6.00
N ILE A 23 6.14 0.71 -6.11
CA ILE A 23 7.54 0.40 -6.42
C ILE A 23 8.14 -0.41 -5.27
N ALA A 24 8.41 -1.69 -5.51
CA ALA A 24 8.88 -2.61 -4.48
C ALA A 24 10.40 -2.79 -4.46
N LYS A 25 11.11 -2.44 -5.54
CA LYS A 25 12.56 -2.58 -5.64
C LYS A 25 13.16 -1.37 -6.35
N HIS A 26 13.94 -0.60 -5.61
CA HIS A 26 14.63 0.61 -6.07
C HIS A 26 15.60 1.08 -4.98
N ASN A 27 16.19 2.27 -5.14
CA ASN A 27 16.79 2.97 -4.00
C ASN A 27 15.75 3.25 -2.89
N ARG A 28 16.24 3.48 -1.67
CA ARG A 28 15.41 3.61 -0.46
C ARG A 28 14.35 4.70 -0.56
N GLU A 29 14.66 5.80 -1.23
CA GLU A 29 13.80 6.99 -1.30
C GLU A 29 12.58 6.80 -2.20
N ILE A 30 12.65 5.92 -3.19
CA ILE A 30 11.58 5.68 -4.18
C ILE A 30 10.67 4.51 -3.75
N LEU A 31 11.07 3.72 -2.75
CA LEU A 31 10.30 2.56 -2.29
C LEU A 31 8.90 2.95 -1.83
N GLY A 32 7.91 2.14 -2.25
CA GLY A 32 6.51 2.31 -1.89
C GLY A 32 5.81 3.45 -2.62
N LYS A 33 6.47 4.15 -3.55
CA LYS A 33 5.82 5.14 -4.41
C LYS A 33 4.72 4.46 -5.24
N PRO A 34 3.48 4.97 -5.23
CA PRO A 34 2.43 4.45 -6.08
C PRO A 34 2.59 4.94 -7.53
N ILE A 35 2.32 4.06 -8.48
CA ILE A 35 2.33 4.32 -9.92
C ILE A 35 1.06 3.74 -10.57
N ARG A 36 0.59 4.39 -11.64
CA ARG A 36 -0.60 3.97 -12.41
C ARG A 36 -0.27 3.16 -13.66
N GLU A 37 1.00 3.10 -14.02
CA GLU A 37 1.48 2.30 -15.14
C GLU A 37 2.16 1.06 -14.59
N TYR A 38 1.79 -0.10 -15.13
CA TYR A 38 2.38 -1.36 -14.71
C TYR A 38 3.89 -1.37 -15.02
N LYS A 39 4.68 -1.75 -14.01
CA LYS A 39 6.11 -2.02 -14.16
C LYS A 39 6.45 -3.35 -13.50
N LYS A 40 7.11 -4.23 -14.24
CA LYS A 40 7.56 -5.54 -13.76
C LYS A 40 8.36 -5.39 -12.46
N GLY A 41 8.02 -6.19 -11.45
CA GLY A 41 8.66 -6.16 -10.14
C GLY A 41 8.02 -5.20 -9.13
N CYS A 42 6.97 -4.46 -9.50
CA CYS A 42 6.15 -3.72 -8.54
C CYS A 42 5.11 -4.63 -7.87
N PHE A 43 4.60 -4.20 -6.71
CA PHE A 43 3.48 -4.86 -6.05
C PHE A 43 2.18 -4.25 -6.54
N GLY A 44 1.32 -5.05 -7.16
CA GLY A 44 -0.01 -4.61 -7.56
C GLY A 44 -0.95 -4.60 -6.37
N MET A 45 -1.70 -3.50 -6.25
CA MET A 45 -2.68 -3.23 -5.23
C MET A 45 -4.06 -3.23 -5.87
N LEU A 46 -4.93 -4.16 -5.46
CA LEU A 46 -6.33 -4.16 -5.85
C LEU A 46 -7.17 -3.85 -4.61
N ALA A 47 -7.90 -2.74 -4.69
CA ALA A 47 -8.69 -2.23 -3.58
C ALA A 47 -9.92 -3.12 -3.30
N PRO A 48 -10.32 -3.29 -2.03
CA PRO A 48 -11.55 -3.96 -1.68
C PRO A 48 -12.78 -3.21 -2.20
N LYS A 49 -13.94 -3.87 -2.22
CA LYS A 49 -15.19 -3.30 -2.77
C LYS A 49 -15.64 -2.01 -2.07
N ASN A 50 -15.32 -1.86 -0.79
CA ASN A 50 -15.73 -0.72 0.03
C ASN A 50 -14.76 0.48 -0.04
N ILE A 51 -13.65 0.38 -0.79
CA ILE A 51 -12.66 1.45 -0.93
C ILE A 51 -12.56 1.86 -2.39
N ASP A 52 -12.68 3.15 -2.67
CA ASP A 52 -12.43 3.68 -4.00
C ASP A 52 -10.94 3.50 -4.37
N PRO A 53 -10.61 2.93 -5.55
CA PRO A 53 -9.23 2.71 -5.96
C PRO A 53 -8.36 3.96 -5.98
N ASN A 54 -8.92 5.13 -6.32
CA ASN A 54 -8.18 6.40 -6.31
C ASN A 54 -7.91 6.86 -4.89
N TYR A 55 -8.87 6.70 -3.98
CA TYR A 55 -8.60 6.95 -2.55
C TYR A 55 -7.44 6.08 -2.07
N GLY A 56 -7.47 4.79 -2.42
CA GLY A 56 -6.39 3.85 -2.14
C GLY A 56 -5.02 4.28 -2.67
N PHE A 57 -4.99 4.77 -3.91
CA PHE A 57 -3.79 5.32 -4.54
C PHE A 57 -3.26 6.54 -3.76
N TYR A 58 -4.13 7.49 -3.42
CA TYR A 58 -3.73 8.71 -2.72
C TYR A 58 -3.31 8.45 -1.26
N LEU A 59 -3.92 7.45 -0.59
CA LEU A 59 -3.43 6.98 0.70
C LEU A 59 -1.98 6.47 0.59
N CYS A 60 -1.68 5.64 -0.41
CA CYS A 60 -0.31 5.19 -0.64
C CYS A 60 0.64 6.34 -1.00
N GLN A 61 0.15 7.36 -1.73
CA GLN A 61 0.93 8.54 -2.06
C GLN A 61 1.24 9.38 -0.82
N TYR A 62 0.27 9.53 0.08
CA TYR A 62 0.47 10.15 1.38
C TYR A 62 1.55 9.40 2.19
N LEU A 63 1.43 8.07 2.34
CA LEU A 63 2.44 7.26 3.05
C LEU A 63 3.84 7.39 2.45
N TYR A 64 3.92 7.42 1.11
CA TYR A 64 5.18 7.64 0.41
C TYR A 64 5.79 9.02 0.73
N ASN A 65 5.00 10.09 0.65
CA ASN A 65 5.45 11.45 0.93
C ASN A 65 5.93 11.61 2.39
N GLU A 66 5.28 10.90 3.31
CA GLU A 66 5.64 10.81 4.72
C GLU A 66 6.90 9.94 4.97
N ARG A 67 7.53 9.39 3.92
CA ARG A 67 8.69 8.50 4.01
C ARG A 67 8.43 7.23 4.81
N PHE A 68 7.17 6.83 4.96
CA PHE A 68 6.74 5.67 5.77
C PHE A 68 7.50 4.39 5.38
N TRP A 69 7.64 4.12 4.09
CA TRP A 69 8.27 2.89 3.58
C TRP A 69 9.79 2.81 3.79
N GLN A 70 10.44 3.91 4.14
CA GLN A 70 11.90 3.93 4.32
C GLN A 70 12.35 3.12 5.56
N SER A 71 11.47 2.90 6.54
CA SER A 71 11.74 2.04 7.71
C SER A 71 11.54 0.55 7.40
N TYR A 72 10.81 0.22 6.33
CA TYR A 72 10.55 -1.15 5.84
C TYR A 72 11.53 -1.58 4.74
N SER A 73 12.53 -0.76 4.45
CA SER A 73 13.54 -0.99 3.42
C SER A 73 14.53 -2.08 3.83
N TYR A 74 14.70 -3.10 3.00
CA TYR A 74 15.75 -4.11 3.14
C TYR A 74 16.77 -4.01 2.00
N GLY A 75 18.05 -4.17 2.32
CA GLY A 75 19.13 -4.17 1.33
C GLY A 75 20.35 -3.41 1.81
N ALA A 76 21.32 -3.25 0.92
CA ALA A 76 22.55 -2.51 1.19
C ALA A 76 22.85 -1.57 0.01
N LEU A 77 23.54 -0.46 0.31
CA LEU A 77 24.01 0.53 -0.65
C LEU A 77 22.85 1.20 -1.39
N GLU A 78 22.67 0.90 -2.67
CA GLU A 78 21.75 1.60 -3.58
C GLU A 78 20.53 0.76 -4.00
N LEU A 79 20.57 -0.56 -3.75
CA LEU A 79 19.50 -1.47 -4.18
C LEU A 79 18.75 -2.02 -2.97
N ASN A 80 17.61 -1.40 -2.71
CA ASN A 80 16.72 -1.76 -1.63
C ASN A 80 15.42 -2.38 -2.17
N HIS A 81 14.71 -3.06 -1.28
CA HIS A 81 13.41 -3.64 -1.60
C HIS A 81 12.48 -3.66 -0.39
N LEU A 82 11.18 -3.71 -0.68
CA LEU A 82 10.12 -4.03 0.27
C LEU A 82 9.81 -5.52 0.17
N ARG A 83 9.45 -6.13 1.30
CA ARG A 83 8.89 -7.49 1.32
C ARG A 83 7.39 -7.42 1.18
N ILE A 84 6.82 -8.28 0.34
CA ILE A 84 5.37 -8.30 0.12
C ILE A 84 4.60 -8.66 1.40
N THR A 85 5.21 -9.44 2.30
CA THR A 85 4.65 -9.76 3.63
C THR A 85 4.42 -8.52 4.46
N ASP A 86 5.38 -7.59 4.46
CA ASP A 86 5.33 -6.39 5.29
C ASP A 86 4.28 -5.42 4.73
N VAL A 87 4.20 -5.29 3.41
CA VAL A 87 3.14 -4.50 2.76
C VAL A 87 1.76 -5.09 3.06
N ARG A 88 1.60 -6.42 3.03
CA ARG A 88 0.33 -7.07 3.39
C ARG A 88 -0.06 -6.84 4.84
N GLU A 89 0.90 -6.84 5.77
CA GLU A 89 0.61 -6.58 7.18
C GLU A 89 0.18 -5.12 7.40
N VAL A 90 0.80 -4.17 6.70
CA VAL A 90 0.40 -2.74 6.76
C VAL A 90 -1.04 -2.52 6.29
N PHE A 91 -1.50 -3.26 5.27
CA PHE A 91 -2.87 -3.14 4.72
C PHE A 91 -3.84 -4.19 5.26
N LYS A 92 -3.50 -4.84 6.37
CA LYS A 92 -4.37 -5.81 7.01
C LYS A 92 -5.64 -5.13 7.51
N PRO A 93 -6.83 -5.73 7.33
CA PRO A 93 -8.06 -5.19 7.91
C PRO A 93 -7.96 -5.07 9.44
N ASP A 94 -8.62 -4.06 9.99
CA ASP A 94 -8.67 -3.74 11.42
C ASP A 94 -7.30 -3.50 12.05
N SER A 95 -6.37 -2.98 11.25
CA SER A 95 -5.06 -2.54 11.69
C SER A 95 -4.98 -1.02 11.79
N TYR A 96 -3.89 -0.55 12.36
CA TYR A 96 -3.53 0.86 12.36
C TYR A 96 -2.07 1.02 12.00
N LEU A 97 -1.74 2.18 11.45
CA LEU A 97 -0.37 2.56 11.14
C LEU A 97 -0.12 3.98 11.64
N LEU A 98 1.09 4.20 12.13
CA LEU A 98 1.57 5.51 12.58
C LEU A 98 2.46 6.07 11.48
N SER A 99 2.10 7.23 10.95
CA SER A 99 3.00 7.97 10.07
C SER A 99 4.24 8.43 10.87
N PRO A 100 5.39 8.64 10.22
CA PRO A 100 6.56 9.23 10.88
C PRO A 100 6.30 10.61 11.50
N THR A 101 5.29 11.34 11.02
CA THR A 101 4.83 12.63 11.59
C THR A 101 3.89 12.48 12.79
N GLY A 102 3.55 11.25 13.20
CA GLY A 102 2.71 10.98 14.37
C GLY A 102 1.21 10.92 14.08
N THR A 103 0.80 10.86 12.81
CA THR A 103 -0.61 10.69 12.42
C THR A 103 -1.00 9.21 12.52
N LEU A 104 -2.07 8.92 13.27
CA LEU A 104 -2.65 7.58 13.35
C LEU A 104 -3.65 7.37 12.21
N ILE A 105 -3.39 6.41 11.35
CA ILE A 105 -4.31 5.98 10.29
C ILE A 105 -4.87 4.61 10.68
N VAL A 106 -6.20 4.52 10.75
CA VAL A 106 -6.91 3.28 11.09
C VAL A 106 -7.53 2.69 9.84
N LEU A 107 -7.21 1.42 9.57
CA LEU A 107 -7.76 0.65 8.46
C LEU A 107 -8.88 -0.26 8.97
N SER A 108 -10.06 0.31 9.24
CA SER A 108 -11.21 -0.46 9.75
C SER A 108 -11.94 -1.19 8.62
N SER A 109 -12.25 -2.48 8.84
CA SER A 109 -13.17 -3.23 8.00
C SER A 109 -14.64 -2.89 8.29
N THR A 110 -14.90 -2.35 9.49
CA THR A 110 -16.22 -1.88 9.90
C THR A 110 -16.39 -0.41 9.53
N CYS A 111 -17.37 -0.13 8.68
CA CYS A 111 -17.86 1.22 8.48
C CYS A 111 -18.75 1.56 9.68
N GLN A 112 -18.17 1.89 10.83
CA GLN A 112 -18.94 2.55 11.87
C GLN A 112 -19.22 3.96 11.37
N LEU A 113 -20.45 4.18 10.90
CA LEU A 113 -21.00 5.51 10.76
C LEU A 113 -20.66 6.24 12.05
N ALA A 114 -19.86 7.30 11.95
CA ALA A 114 -19.70 8.25 13.03
C ALA A 114 -21.09 8.88 13.26
N THR A 115 -21.92 8.23 14.06
CA THR A 115 -23.08 8.84 14.67
C THR A 115 -22.52 9.84 15.67
N ALA A 116 -22.45 11.08 15.24
CA ALA A 116 -22.30 12.26 16.07
C ALA A 116 -23.52 12.44 16.98
#